data_AF-A0A7J4T2L4-F1
#
_entry.id   AF-A0A7J4T2L4-F1
#
_cell.length_a   1.000
_cell.length_b   1.000
_cell.length_c   1.000
_cell.angle_alpha   90.00
_cell.angle_beta   90.00
_cell.angle_gamma   90.00
#
_symmetry.space_group_name_H-M   'P 1'
#
loop_
_entity.id
_entity.type
_entity.pdbx_description
1 polymer ?
#
loop_
_entity_poly.entity_id
_entity_poly.type
_entity_poly.pdbx_seq_one_letter_code
_entity_poly.pdbx_strand_id
1 'polypeptide(L)'
;MTEVVCDDIKADEHLGVNMGIETVLLLVEQQSLETILKMPWNDVYQGMESGSLREYRPEKSDRLARLFDIDCEAEILDWMEEIGAKDGSVREVLQNIDKGEEGLLLLMNYMSLGHWECWEARTYLYLDVALDRVIESRNDLYSSTTWTDLKLKLANLPEDEFADKVCIDWMERRKQLGETIDEKEDPKIIPTFEAHTRNSKLLVHAITTWENTEGIIGIVGREHLEAVNWGHGVHNLSNYLHQ
;
A
#
# COMPACT_ATOMS: atom_id res chain seq x y z
N MET A 1 25.23 -22.49 -2.69
CA MET A 1 23.92 -23.13 -2.47
C MET A 1 23.11 -22.15 -1.69
N THR A 2 22.07 -21.66 -2.35
CA THR A 2 21.17 -20.58 -1.95
C THR A 2 20.37 -20.98 -0.72
N GLU A 3 20.53 -20.22 0.36
CA GLU A 3 19.63 -20.25 1.50
C GLU A 3 18.27 -19.71 1.06
N VAL A 4 17.24 -20.54 1.22
CA VAL A 4 15.84 -20.13 1.17
C VAL A 4 15.58 -19.38 2.47
N VAL A 5 15.48 -18.06 2.40
CA VAL A 5 15.00 -17.24 3.51
C VAL A 5 13.50 -17.53 3.65
N CYS A 6 13.13 -18.08 4.80
CA CYS A 6 11.78 -18.49 5.14
C CYS A 6 10.94 -17.26 5.48
N ASP A 7 9.86 -17.03 4.73
CA ASP A 7 8.83 -16.04 5.05
C ASP A 7 8.03 -16.54 6.27
N ASP A 8 8.30 -16.00 7.46
CA ASP A 8 7.66 -16.41 8.71
C ASP A 8 6.99 -15.23 9.42
N ILE A 9 5.75 -14.87 9.08
CA ILE A 9 4.88 -14.05 9.96
C ILE A 9 3.43 -14.58 9.94
N LYS A 10 2.91 -14.89 11.13
CA LYS A 10 1.64 -15.60 11.39
C LYS A 10 0.55 -14.68 11.92
N ALA A 11 -0.68 -15.14 11.70
CA ALA A 11 -1.96 -14.51 11.99
C ALA A 11 -2.10 -13.96 13.42
N ASP A 12 -2.59 -12.72 13.51
CA ASP A 12 -3.25 -12.23 14.71
C ASP A 12 -4.78 -12.30 14.51
N GLU A 13 -5.44 -13.04 15.39
CA GLU A 13 -6.90 -13.19 15.51
C GLU A 13 -7.34 -12.49 16.79
N HIS A 14 -7.69 -11.20 16.71
CA HIS A 14 -8.54 -10.55 17.71
C HIS A 14 -9.71 -9.84 17.04
N LEU A 15 -10.89 -10.43 17.21
CA LEU A 15 -12.19 -9.95 16.73
C LEU A 15 -12.68 -8.77 17.59
N GLY A 16 -12.71 -7.58 16.99
CA GLY A 16 -13.40 -6.41 17.53
C GLY A 16 -13.97 -5.59 16.39
N VAL A 17 -15.31 -5.52 16.29
CA VAL A 17 -16.11 -4.61 15.44
C VAL A 17 -15.62 -4.47 13.99
N ASN A 18 -16.22 -5.20 13.04
CA ASN A 18 -15.92 -5.17 11.59
C ASN A 18 -15.97 -3.74 10.96
N MET A 19 -14.95 -2.94 11.19
CA MET A 19 -14.40 -2.04 10.18
C MET A 19 -13.64 -2.93 9.21
N GLY A 20 -13.91 -2.81 7.90
CA GLY A 20 -13.27 -3.64 6.91
C GLY A 20 -11.78 -3.35 6.85
N ILE A 21 -10.93 -4.38 6.85
CA ILE A 21 -9.49 -4.19 6.66
C ILE A 21 -9.24 -3.79 5.21
N GLU A 22 -8.51 -2.70 4.98
CA GLU A 22 -8.14 -2.23 3.65
C GLU A 22 -6.75 -2.73 3.25
N THR A 23 -6.61 -3.28 2.05
CA THR A 23 -5.31 -3.53 1.41
C THR A 23 -4.80 -2.22 0.82
N VAL A 24 -3.52 -1.93 1.00
CA VAL A 24 -2.87 -0.72 0.50
C VAL A 24 -1.69 -1.08 -0.39
N LEU A 25 -1.62 -0.48 -1.58
CA LEU A 25 -0.42 -0.40 -2.40
C LEU A 25 0.04 1.06 -2.41
N LEU A 26 1.11 1.35 -1.69
CA LEU A 26 1.73 2.67 -1.59
C LEU A 26 2.83 2.81 -2.66
N LEU A 27 2.78 3.88 -3.45
CA LEU A 27 3.80 4.17 -4.46
C LEU A 27 4.75 5.26 -3.95
N VAL A 28 5.93 4.85 -3.52
CA VAL A 28 6.93 5.70 -2.85
C VAL A 28 7.99 6.14 -3.84
N GLU A 29 8.32 7.43 -3.86
CA GLU A 29 9.45 7.93 -4.63
C GLU A 29 10.75 7.71 -3.84
N GLN A 30 11.58 6.80 -4.33
CA GLN A 30 12.76 6.33 -3.63
C GLN A 30 13.80 7.44 -3.42
N GLN A 31 13.99 8.32 -4.40
CA GLN A 31 15.02 9.36 -4.32
C GLN A 31 14.71 10.40 -3.24
N SER A 32 13.46 10.84 -3.13
CA SER A 32 13.07 11.78 -2.07
C SER A 32 13.09 11.13 -0.70
N LEU A 33 12.65 9.88 -0.58
CA LEU A 33 12.79 9.12 0.67
C LEU A 33 14.26 9.02 1.11
N GLU A 34 15.16 8.63 0.20
CA GLU A 34 16.60 8.53 0.50
C GLU A 34 17.23 9.88 0.86
N THR A 35 16.68 10.99 0.34
CA THR A 35 17.14 12.33 0.69
C THR A 35 16.82 12.64 2.15
N ILE A 36 15.58 12.41 2.59
CA ILE A 36 15.17 12.60 3.99
C ILE A 36 15.90 11.64 4.93
N LEU A 37 16.05 10.37 4.55
CA LEU A 37 16.73 9.36 5.39
C LEU A 37 18.20 9.71 5.68
N LYS A 38 18.85 10.51 4.84
CA LYS A 38 20.24 10.96 5.01
C LYS A 38 20.36 12.28 5.77
N MET A 39 19.27 13.02 5.94
CA MET A 39 19.27 14.28 6.69
C MET A 39 19.46 14.03 8.19
N PRO A 40 20.06 14.97 8.93
CA PRO A 40 20.11 14.90 10.39
C PRO A 40 18.70 14.84 10.99
N TRP A 41 18.50 13.99 12.00
CA TRP A 41 17.20 13.79 12.65
C TRP A 41 16.53 15.10 13.09
N ASN A 42 17.27 15.96 13.80
CA ASN A 42 16.72 17.22 14.31
C ASN A 42 16.42 18.23 13.19
N ASP A 43 17.13 18.17 12.07
CA ASP A 43 16.89 19.03 10.92
C ASP A 43 15.59 18.61 10.21
N VAL A 44 15.31 17.30 10.16
CA VAL A 44 14.03 16.81 9.62
C VAL A 44 12.87 17.26 10.48
N TYR A 45 12.98 17.15 11.81
CA TYR A 45 11.97 17.65 12.73
C TYR A 45 11.67 19.15 12.51
N GLN A 46 12.72 19.99 12.50
CA GLN A 46 12.58 21.44 12.29
C GLN A 46 12.06 21.77 10.88
N GLY A 47 12.46 20.97 9.90
CA GLY A 47 12.03 21.08 8.52
C GLY A 47 10.53 20.78 8.35
N MET A 48 10.02 19.75 9.01
CA MET A 48 8.59 19.42 9.06
C MET A 48 7.80 20.52 9.79
N GLU A 49 8.27 20.96 10.96
CA GLU A 49 7.62 22.00 11.77
C GLU A 49 7.48 23.34 11.00
N SER A 50 8.50 23.71 10.23
CA SER A 50 8.49 24.92 9.40
C SER A 50 7.81 24.73 8.04
N GLY A 51 7.46 23.50 7.65
CA GLY A 51 6.94 23.14 6.33
C GLY A 51 7.95 23.30 5.19
N SER A 52 9.24 23.44 5.49
CA SER A 52 10.29 23.61 4.47
C SER A 52 10.58 22.31 3.71
N LEU A 53 10.26 21.15 4.28
CA LEU A 53 10.47 19.85 3.62
C LEU A 53 9.45 19.50 2.53
N ARG A 54 8.39 20.30 2.35
CA ARG A 54 7.40 20.10 1.28
C ARG A 54 8.02 20.14 -0.11
N GLU A 55 9.15 20.81 -0.27
CA GLU A 55 9.89 20.85 -1.55
C GLU A 55 10.45 19.48 -1.97
N TYR A 56 10.69 18.58 -1.01
CA TYR A 56 11.14 17.22 -1.27
C TYR A 56 9.98 16.25 -1.45
N ARG A 57 8.73 16.67 -1.23
CA ARG A 57 7.59 15.79 -1.40
C ARG A 57 7.34 15.58 -2.90
N PRO A 58 7.23 14.34 -3.39
CA PRO A 58 6.96 14.09 -4.79
C PRO A 58 5.61 14.67 -5.22
N GLU A 59 5.47 14.92 -6.52
CA GLU A 59 4.21 15.38 -7.10
C GLU A 59 3.12 14.31 -6.88
N LYS A 60 1.94 14.75 -6.44
CA LYS A 60 0.82 13.84 -6.20
C LYS A 60 0.34 13.27 -7.54
N SER A 61 0.06 11.98 -7.59
CA SER A 61 -0.70 11.40 -8.71
C SER A 61 -2.10 12.02 -8.79
N ASP A 62 -2.54 12.35 -10.00
CA ASP A 62 -3.85 12.94 -10.27
C ASP A 62 -5.04 12.06 -9.83
N ARG A 63 -4.80 10.75 -9.67
CA ARG A 63 -5.87 9.76 -9.44
C ARG A 63 -5.74 8.99 -8.14
N LEU A 64 -4.52 8.81 -7.63
CA LEU A 64 -4.31 8.06 -6.40
C LEU A 64 -4.69 8.90 -5.17
N ALA A 65 -5.21 8.21 -4.16
CA ALA A 65 -5.41 8.83 -2.86
C ALA A 65 -4.04 9.19 -2.27
N ARG A 66 -3.97 10.28 -1.52
CA ARG A 66 -2.78 10.65 -0.76
C ARG A 66 -3.20 11.54 0.40
N LEU A 67 -2.64 11.31 1.57
CA LEU A 67 -2.81 12.16 2.74
C LEU A 67 -2.37 13.60 2.45
N PHE A 68 -3.06 14.56 3.06
CA PHE A 68 -2.69 15.97 2.97
C PHE A 68 -1.33 16.19 3.63
N ASP A 69 -0.57 17.15 3.09
CA ASP A 69 0.78 17.47 3.53
C ASP A 69 0.81 17.74 5.04
N ILE A 70 -0.13 18.55 5.52
CA ILE A 70 -0.24 18.96 6.92
C ILE A 70 -0.56 17.77 7.83
N ASP A 71 -1.41 16.84 7.37
CA ASP A 71 -1.82 15.69 8.19
C ASP A 71 -0.64 14.71 8.37
N CYS A 72 0.10 14.43 7.28
CA CYS A 72 1.32 13.63 7.37
C CYS A 72 2.40 14.30 8.23
N GLU A 73 2.60 15.61 8.07
CA GLU A 73 3.57 16.37 8.84
C GLU A 73 3.25 16.32 10.33
N ALA A 74 1.98 16.52 10.70
CA ALA A 74 1.53 16.44 12.08
C ALA A 74 1.77 15.04 12.68
N GLU A 75 1.41 13.97 11.96
CA GLU A 75 1.62 12.59 12.42
C GLU A 75 3.11 12.26 12.59
N ILE A 76 3.96 12.70 11.67
CA ILE A 76 5.42 12.53 11.77
C ILE A 76 5.97 13.34 12.96
N LEU A 77 5.55 14.60 13.14
CA LEU A 77 6.00 15.45 14.23
C LEU A 77 5.62 14.86 15.58
N ASP A 78 4.35 14.49 15.76
CA ASP A 78 3.85 13.85 16.98
C ASP A 78 4.69 12.60 17.30
N TRP A 79 4.94 11.74 16.30
CA TRP A 79 5.78 10.55 16.47
C TRP A 79 7.24 10.89 16.81
N MET A 80 7.85 11.88 16.14
CA MET A 80 9.22 12.30 16.43
C MET A 80 9.34 12.95 17.83
N GLU A 81 8.31 13.66 18.30
CA GLU A 81 8.26 14.22 19.66
C GLU A 81 8.29 13.12 20.73
N GLU A 82 7.58 12.01 20.51
CA GLU A 82 7.60 10.85 21.42
C GLU A 82 9.01 10.23 21.53
N ILE A 83 9.75 10.18 20.43
CA ILE A 83 11.13 9.67 20.39
C ILE A 83 12.13 10.68 20.96
N GLY A 84 11.86 11.97 20.79
CA GLY A 84 12.69 13.08 21.21
C GLY A 84 13.91 13.34 20.32
N ALA A 85 14.72 14.34 20.70
CA ALA A 85 15.94 14.69 20.00
C ALA A 85 16.96 13.53 20.00
N LYS A 86 17.60 13.32 18.85
CA LYS A 86 18.61 12.27 18.63
C LYS A 86 19.75 12.82 17.78
N ASP A 87 20.92 12.18 17.90
CA ASP A 87 22.08 12.48 17.05
C ASP A 87 22.17 11.47 15.90
N GLY A 88 22.60 11.94 14.73
CA GLY A 88 22.76 11.13 13.52
C GLY A 88 21.74 11.46 12.43
N SER A 89 21.88 10.76 11.31
CA SER A 89 20.90 10.78 10.22
C SER A 89 19.60 10.09 10.64
N VAL A 90 18.49 10.42 9.97
CA VAL A 90 17.20 9.75 10.20
C VAL A 90 17.35 8.23 10.08
N ARG A 91 18.05 7.72 9.05
CA ARG A 91 18.28 6.28 8.89
C ARG A 91 18.97 5.67 10.10
N GLU A 92 20.06 6.27 10.58
CA GLU A 92 20.79 5.77 11.75
C GLU A 92 19.91 5.80 13.00
N VAL A 93 19.09 6.83 13.19
CA VAL A 93 18.17 6.90 14.33
C VAL A 93 17.12 5.80 14.25
N LEU A 94 16.44 5.65 13.11
CA LEU A 94 15.43 4.62 12.88
C LEU A 94 15.99 3.21 13.12
N GLN A 95 17.21 2.92 12.70
CA GLN A 95 17.86 1.62 12.93
C GLN A 95 18.13 1.30 14.41
N ASN A 96 18.21 2.32 15.28
CA ASN A 96 18.62 2.18 16.67
C ASN A 96 17.50 2.38 17.70
N ILE A 97 16.30 2.79 17.26
CA ILE A 97 15.13 2.91 18.13
C ILE A 97 14.23 1.67 18.01
N ASP A 98 13.48 1.40 19.07
CA ASP A 98 12.43 0.40 19.02
C ASP A 98 11.37 0.82 17.98
N LYS A 99 10.96 -0.13 17.12
CA LYS A 99 9.94 0.09 16.08
C LYS A 99 10.29 1.18 15.07
N GLY A 100 11.56 1.31 14.69
CA GLY A 100 12.00 2.26 13.66
C GLY A 100 11.28 2.12 12.31
N GLU A 101 10.76 0.94 11.99
CA GLU A 101 9.93 0.71 10.81
C GLU A 101 8.63 1.53 10.83
N GLU A 102 8.05 1.84 12.01
CA GLU A 102 6.88 2.71 12.11
C GLU A 102 7.20 4.11 11.58
N GLY A 103 8.34 4.68 12.01
CA GLY A 103 8.84 5.94 11.48
C GLY A 103 9.16 5.89 9.99
N LEU A 104 9.73 4.79 9.51
CA LEU A 104 9.97 4.59 8.08
C LEU A 104 8.66 4.58 7.28
N LEU A 105 7.61 3.91 7.79
CA LEU A 105 6.29 3.87 7.13
C LEU A 105 5.66 5.25 7.05
N LEU A 106 5.76 6.07 8.10
CA LEU A 106 5.28 7.47 8.08
C LEU A 106 6.01 8.29 7.01
N LEU A 107 7.33 8.16 6.93
CA LEU A 107 8.14 8.84 5.91
C LEU A 107 7.83 8.34 4.49
N MET A 108 7.59 7.04 4.31
CA MET A 108 7.15 6.47 3.03
C MET A 108 5.79 7.01 2.60
N ASN A 109 4.83 7.17 3.54
CA ASN A 109 3.55 7.80 3.25
C ASN A 109 3.73 9.26 2.82
N TYR A 110 4.58 10.01 3.51
CA TYR A 110 4.89 11.40 3.15
C TYR A 110 5.56 11.49 1.77
N MET A 111 6.50 10.59 1.47
CA MET A 111 7.27 10.50 0.21
C MET A 111 6.57 9.69 -0.90
N SER A 112 5.24 9.55 -0.82
CA SER A 112 4.46 8.83 -1.82
C SER A 112 3.84 9.74 -2.87
N LEU A 113 3.68 9.23 -4.09
CA LEU A 113 2.84 9.85 -5.12
C LEU A 113 1.35 9.68 -4.76
N GLY A 114 1.07 8.63 -3.99
CA GLY A 114 -0.23 8.25 -3.50
C GLY A 114 -0.32 6.74 -3.36
N HIS A 115 -1.51 6.27 -3.02
CA HIS A 115 -1.79 4.86 -2.82
C HIS A 115 -3.08 4.42 -3.51
N TRP A 116 -3.11 3.14 -3.84
CA TRP A 116 -4.35 2.41 -4.10
C TRP A 116 -4.78 1.72 -2.80
N GLU A 117 -6.06 1.84 -2.46
CA GLU A 117 -6.68 1.15 -1.33
C GLU A 117 -7.95 0.43 -1.77
N CYS A 118 -8.17 -0.75 -1.20
CA CYS A 118 -9.43 -1.46 -1.35
C CYS A 118 -9.67 -2.47 -0.23
N TRP A 119 -10.94 -2.64 0.12
CA TRP A 119 -11.36 -3.61 1.11
C TRP A 119 -10.78 -4.98 0.79
N GLU A 120 -10.10 -5.62 1.76
CA GLU A 120 -9.27 -6.81 1.56
C GLU A 120 -10.05 -7.93 0.84
N ALA A 121 -11.33 -8.13 1.19
CA ALA A 121 -12.20 -9.10 0.53
C ALA A 121 -12.39 -8.86 -0.97
N ARG A 122 -12.40 -7.59 -1.41
CA ARG A 122 -12.44 -7.22 -2.83
C ARG A 122 -11.08 -7.39 -3.50
N THR A 123 -10.00 -7.20 -2.77
CA THR A 123 -8.64 -7.46 -3.27
C THR A 123 -8.49 -8.93 -3.68
N TYR A 124 -8.98 -9.89 -2.88
CA TYR A 124 -9.02 -11.32 -3.28
C TYR A 124 -9.69 -11.50 -4.65
N LEU A 125 -10.89 -10.95 -4.82
CA LEU A 125 -11.62 -11.01 -6.10
C LEU A 125 -10.79 -10.43 -7.25
N TYR A 126 -10.15 -9.29 -7.07
CA TYR A 126 -9.41 -8.63 -8.15
C TYR A 126 -8.16 -9.40 -8.55
N LEU A 127 -7.43 -9.89 -7.56
CA LEU A 127 -6.23 -10.69 -7.80
C LEU A 127 -6.59 -12.05 -8.38
N ASP A 128 -7.73 -12.65 -7.99
CA ASP A 128 -8.20 -13.89 -8.61
C ASP A 128 -8.36 -13.72 -10.12
N VAL A 129 -9.04 -12.64 -10.52
CA VAL A 129 -9.33 -12.30 -11.92
C VAL A 129 -8.05 -11.91 -12.67
N ALA A 130 -7.17 -11.14 -12.05
CA ALA A 130 -5.94 -10.68 -12.70
C ALA A 130 -4.94 -11.82 -12.95
N LEU A 131 -4.85 -12.75 -12.01
CA LEU A 131 -3.87 -13.84 -12.01
C LEU A 131 -4.43 -15.15 -12.58
N ASP A 132 -5.73 -15.22 -12.85
CA ASP A 132 -6.43 -16.43 -13.33
C ASP A 132 -6.20 -17.64 -12.39
N ARG A 133 -6.25 -17.39 -11.09
CA ARG A 133 -6.10 -18.40 -10.02
C ARG A 133 -6.81 -17.93 -8.76
N VAL A 134 -7.10 -18.83 -7.82
CA VAL A 134 -7.64 -18.42 -6.51
C VAL A 134 -6.50 -17.99 -5.57
N ILE A 135 -6.65 -16.85 -4.91
CA ILE A 135 -5.82 -16.45 -3.77
C ILE A 135 -6.34 -17.17 -2.52
N GLU A 136 -5.58 -18.13 -2.02
CA GLU A 136 -6.09 -19.07 -1.02
C GLU A 136 -6.03 -18.55 0.42
N SER A 137 -5.17 -17.57 0.69
CA SER A 137 -4.91 -17.09 2.06
C SER A 137 -4.35 -15.68 2.09
N ARG A 138 -4.29 -15.10 3.29
CA ARG A 138 -3.64 -13.81 3.54
C ARG A 138 -2.15 -13.84 3.16
N ASN A 139 -1.47 -14.95 3.44
CA ASN A 139 -0.05 -15.09 3.11
C ASN A 139 0.16 -15.06 1.59
N ASP A 140 -0.75 -15.67 0.83
CA ASP A 140 -0.74 -15.61 -0.62
C ASP A 140 -1.06 -14.19 -1.13
N LEU A 141 -2.10 -13.56 -0.56
CA LEU A 141 -2.52 -12.20 -0.89
C LEU A 141 -1.37 -11.18 -0.77
N TYR A 142 -0.58 -11.29 0.30
CA TYR A 142 0.54 -10.41 0.58
C TYR A 142 1.88 -11.06 0.25
N SER A 143 1.95 -12.06 -0.63
CA SER A 143 3.23 -12.63 -1.06
C SER A 143 3.90 -11.75 -2.12
N SER A 144 5.25 -11.73 -2.10
CA SER A 144 6.04 -11.03 -3.12
C SER A 144 5.75 -11.53 -4.53
N THR A 145 5.57 -12.85 -4.68
CA THR A 145 5.26 -13.50 -5.96
C THR A 145 3.92 -13.04 -6.52
N THR A 146 2.89 -12.96 -5.68
CA THR A 146 1.55 -12.50 -6.09
C THR A 146 1.59 -11.09 -6.69
N TRP A 147 2.24 -10.15 -6.01
CA TRP A 147 2.30 -8.76 -6.48
C TRP A 147 3.25 -8.56 -7.65
N THR A 148 4.31 -9.37 -7.75
CA THR A 148 5.18 -9.39 -8.93
C THR A 148 4.42 -9.88 -10.16
N ASP A 149 3.70 -10.99 -10.04
CA ASP A 149 2.87 -11.54 -11.13
C ASP A 149 1.73 -10.57 -11.49
N LEU A 150 1.11 -9.95 -10.49
CA LEU A 150 0.05 -8.96 -10.69
C LEU A 150 0.57 -7.78 -11.51
N LYS A 151 1.77 -7.29 -11.18
CA LYS A 151 2.42 -6.21 -11.92
C LYS A 151 2.64 -6.60 -13.38
N LEU A 152 3.14 -7.80 -13.64
CA LEU A 152 3.34 -8.33 -15.00
C LEU A 152 2.04 -8.49 -15.80
N LYS A 153 0.93 -8.81 -15.12
CA LYS A 153 -0.37 -9.04 -15.76
C LYS A 153 -1.16 -7.76 -16.04
N LEU A 154 -1.10 -6.79 -15.13
CA LEU A 154 -1.93 -5.59 -15.19
C LEU A 154 -1.23 -4.37 -15.76
N ALA A 155 0.10 -4.29 -15.74
CA ALA A 155 0.80 -3.13 -16.26
C ALA A 155 0.45 -2.91 -17.74
N ASN A 156 -0.03 -1.71 -18.06
CA ASN A 156 -0.44 -1.29 -19.41
C ASN A 156 -1.68 -2.02 -19.98
N LEU A 157 -2.42 -2.78 -19.16
CA LEU A 157 -3.70 -3.34 -19.57
C LEU A 157 -4.74 -2.20 -19.69
N PRO A 158 -5.67 -2.23 -20.66
CA PRO A 158 -6.77 -1.27 -20.69
C PRO A 158 -7.63 -1.39 -19.43
N GLU A 159 -7.81 -0.29 -18.71
CA GLU A 159 -8.51 -0.27 -17.42
C GLU A 159 -9.95 -0.79 -17.52
N ASP A 160 -10.65 -0.40 -18.59
CA ASP A 160 -12.02 -0.86 -18.88
C ASP A 160 -12.07 -2.38 -19.08
N GLU A 161 -11.08 -2.95 -19.76
CA GLU A 161 -11.02 -4.39 -20.00
C GLU A 161 -10.90 -5.18 -18.70
N PHE A 162 -10.05 -4.72 -17.77
CA PHE A 162 -9.91 -5.38 -16.47
C PHE A 162 -11.15 -5.21 -15.59
N ALA A 163 -11.69 -4.00 -15.55
CA ALA A 163 -12.87 -3.70 -14.76
C ALA A 163 -14.10 -4.51 -15.19
N ASP A 164 -14.29 -4.70 -16.49
CA ASP A 164 -15.36 -5.52 -17.03
C ASP A 164 -15.21 -6.99 -16.60
N LYS A 165 -13.99 -7.55 -16.67
CA LYS A 165 -13.71 -8.93 -16.21
C LYS A 165 -14.03 -9.10 -14.73
N VAL A 166 -13.60 -8.16 -13.89
CA VAL A 166 -13.88 -8.16 -12.44
C VAL A 166 -15.39 -8.11 -12.17
N CYS A 167 -16.12 -7.22 -12.85
CA CYS A 167 -17.56 -7.09 -12.65
C CYS A 167 -18.33 -8.33 -13.12
N ILE A 168 -17.92 -8.95 -14.23
CA ILE A 168 -18.51 -10.21 -14.71
C ILE A 168 -18.29 -11.32 -13.68
N ASP A 169 -17.06 -11.51 -13.22
CA ASP A 169 -16.73 -12.54 -12.23
C ASP A 169 -17.51 -12.35 -10.91
N TRP A 170 -17.58 -11.11 -10.42
CA TRP A 170 -18.39 -10.77 -9.24
C TRP A 170 -19.87 -11.15 -9.42
N MET A 171 -20.48 -10.81 -10.56
CA MET A 171 -21.88 -11.17 -10.84
C MET A 171 -22.07 -12.68 -10.95
N GLU A 172 -21.10 -13.41 -11.51
CA GLU A 172 -21.15 -14.87 -11.59
C GLU A 172 -21.06 -15.52 -10.21
N ARG A 173 -20.16 -15.05 -9.33
CA ARG A 173 -20.07 -15.52 -7.94
C ARG A 173 -21.39 -15.30 -7.19
N ARG A 174 -22.02 -14.13 -7.34
CA ARG A 174 -23.35 -13.86 -6.76
C ARG A 174 -24.41 -14.86 -7.24
N LYS A 175 -24.48 -15.11 -8.54
CA LYS A 175 -25.42 -16.10 -9.12
C LYS A 175 -25.17 -17.51 -8.57
N GLN A 176 -23.92 -17.92 -8.43
CA GLN A 176 -23.56 -19.23 -7.87
C GLN A 176 -23.98 -19.38 -6.40
N LEU A 177 -23.97 -18.28 -5.64
CA LEU A 177 -24.49 -18.22 -4.27
C LEU A 177 -26.02 -18.17 -4.18
N GLY A 178 -26.73 -18.13 -5.33
CA GLY A 178 -28.18 -17.99 -5.38
C GLY A 178 -28.67 -16.57 -5.03
N GLU A 179 -27.78 -15.57 -5.05
CA GLU A 179 -28.15 -14.18 -4.81
C GLU A 179 -28.81 -13.56 -6.05
N THR A 180 -29.70 -12.60 -5.81
CA THR A 180 -30.32 -11.84 -6.89
C THR A 180 -29.29 -10.94 -7.58
N ILE A 181 -29.48 -10.80 -8.90
CA ILE A 181 -28.80 -9.80 -9.74
C ILE A 181 -29.76 -8.72 -10.23
N ASP A 182 -31.03 -8.76 -9.83
CA ASP A 182 -32.01 -7.72 -10.15
C ASP A 182 -31.83 -6.54 -9.20
N GLU A 183 -31.46 -5.39 -9.74
CA GLU A 183 -31.29 -4.13 -9.01
C GLU A 183 -32.56 -3.68 -8.28
N LYS A 184 -33.74 -4.14 -8.72
CA LYS A 184 -35.01 -3.83 -8.06
C LYS A 184 -35.19 -4.63 -6.77
N GLU A 185 -34.62 -5.83 -6.73
CA GLU A 185 -34.66 -6.73 -5.57
C GLU A 185 -33.50 -6.43 -4.59
N ASP A 186 -32.35 -5.97 -5.10
CA ASP A 186 -31.23 -5.50 -4.26
C ASP A 186 -30.67 -4.16 -4.77
N PRO A 187 -31.02 -3.03 -4.11
CA PRO A 187 -30.57 -1.70 -4.52
C PRO A 187 -29.07 -1.47 -4.34
N LYS A 188 -28.33 -2.38 -3.70
CA LYS A 188 -26.87 -2.28 -3.53
C LYS A 188 -26.09 -2.79 -4.72
N ILE A 189 -26.73 -3.48 -5.68
CA ILE A 189 -26.06 -4.05 -6.84
C ILE A 189 -25.34 -2.97 -7.65
N ILE A 190 -26.05 -1.90 -8.04
CA ILE A 190 -25.46 -0.83 -8.86
C ILE A 190 -24.31 -0.11 -8.13
N PRO A 191 -24.47 0.37 -6.88
CA PRO A 191 -23.36 0.95 -6.14
C PRO A 191 -22.14 0.02 -5.97
N THR A 192 -22.38 -1.29 -5.80
CA THR A 192 -21.31 -2.28 -5.63
C THR A 192 -20.59 -2.54 -6.95
N PHE A 193 -21.34 -2.67 -8.06
CA PHE A 193 -20.79 -2.76 -9.41
C PHE A 193 -19.90 -1.55 -9.71
N GLU A 194 -20.40 -0.34 -9.49
CA GLU A 194 -19.63 0.87 -9.72
C GLU A 194 -18.37 0.96 -8.83
N ALA A 195 -18.45 0.47 -7.59
CA ALA A 195 -17.28 0.39 -6.71
C ALA A 195 -16.23 -0.59 -7.24
N HIS A 196 -16.64 -1.76 -7.74
CA HIS A 196 -15.75 -2.71 -8.41
C HIS A 196 -15.11 -2.10 -9.66
N THR A 197 -15.91 -1.45 -10.50
CA THR A 197 -15.40 -0.75 -11.69
C THR A 197 -14.37 0.31 -11.32
N ARG A 198 -14.68 1.22 -10.38
CA ARG A 198 -13.73 2.28 -10.01
C ARG A 198 -12.43 1.74 -9.42
N ASN A 199 -12.51 0.80 -8.47
CA ASN A 199 -11.33 0.32 -7.75
C ASN A 199 -10.43 -0.58 -8.61
N SER A 200 -11.01 -1.41 -9.49
CA SER A 200 -10.23 -2.24 -10.43
C SER A 200 -9.50 -1.40 -11.47
N LYS A 201 -10.14 -0.35 -12.02
CA LYS A 201 -9.47 0.62 -12.89
C LYS A 201 -8.32 1.33 -12.17
N LEU A 202 -8.55 1.75 -10.93
CA LEU A 202 -7.51 2.41 -10.14
C LEU A 202 -6.35 1.47 -9.81
N LEU A 203 -6.60 0.16 -9.61
CA LEU A 203 -5.55 -0.84 -9.42
C LEU A 203 -4.64 -0.92 -10.65
N VAL A 204 -5.23 -1.03 -11.85
CA VAL A 204 -4.47 -1.04 -13.11
C VAL A 204 -3.66 0.25 -13.28
N HIS A 205 -4.25 1.40 -12.95
CA HIS A 205 -3.55 2.67 -12.95
C HIS A 205 -2.34 2.68 -12.00
N ALA A 206 -2.52 2.23 -10.76
CA ALA A 206 -1.46 2.15 -9.76
C ALA A 206 -0.32 1.22 -10.20
N ILE A 207 -0.66 0.02 -10.69
CA ILE A 207 0.32 -0.95 -11.21
C ILE A 207 1.07 -0.40 -12.42
N THR A 208 0.36 0.25 -13.35
CA THR A 208 0.98 0.85 -14.54
C THR A 208 1.91 2.00 -14.17
N THR A 209 1.53 2.81 -13.18
CA THR A 209 2.38 3.88 -12.65
C THR A 209 3.64 3.32 -12.00
N TRP A 210 3.48 2.28 -11.17
CA TRP A 210 4.61 1.59 -10.55
C TRP A 210 5.58 1.00 -11.59
N GLU A 211 5.08 0.39 -12.66
CA GLU A 211 5.94 -0.20 -13.69
C GLU A 211 6.66 0.85 -14.56
N ASN A 212 5.98 1.96 -14.87
CA ASN A 212 6.45 2.90 -15.89
C ASN A 212 7.18 4.14 -15.34
N THR A 213 7.15 4.38 -14.03
CA THR A 213 7.81 5.55 -13.41
C THR A 213 9.11 5.14 -12.74
N GLU A 214 10.23 5.63 -13.28
CA GLU A 214 11.56 5.38 -12.72
C GLU A 214 11.67 5.93 -11.30
N GLY A 215 12.34 5.18 -10.42
CA GLY A 215 12.53 5.57 -9.03
C GLY A 215 11.31 5.37 -8.12
N ILE A 216 10.21 4.79 -8.62
CA ILE A 216 9.04 4.43 -7.81
C ILE A 216 9.14 2.99 -7.32
N ILE A 217 8.93 2.80 -6.02
CA ILE A 217 8.81 1.48 -5.39
C ILE A 217 7.39 1.28 -4.87
N GLY A 218 6.88 0.05 -5.02
CA GLY A 218 5.58 -0.35 -4.52
C GLY A 218 5.71 -1.04 -3.18
N ILE A 219 5.07 -0.48 -2.15
CA ILE A 219 5.03 -1.04 -0.80
C ILE A 219 3.60 -1.51 -0.53
N VAL A 220 3.43 -2.81 -0.35
CA VAL A 220 2.13 -3.42 -0.09
C VAL A 220 1.97 -3.64 1.41
N GLY A 221 0.80 -3.31 1.93
CA GLY A 221 0.42 -3.63 3.31
C GLY A 221 -1.09 -3.56 3.49
N ARG A 222 -1.52 -3.38 4.74
CA ARG A 222 -2.94 -3.24 5.07
C ARG A 222 -3.12 -2.48 6.37
N GLU A 223 -4.35 -2.04 6.60
CA GLU A 223 -4.72 -1.41 7.86
C GLU A 223 -4.39 -2.32 9.06
N HIS A 224 -3.84 -1.71 10.12
CA HIS A 224 -3.38 -2.39 11.35
C HIS A 224 -2.28 -3.43 11.18
N LEU A 225 -1.63 -3.51 10.01
CA LEU A 225 -0.44 -4.32 9.84
C LEU A 225 0.77 -3.59 10.43
N GLU A 226 1.51 -4.25 11.33
CA GLU A 226 2.76 -3.70 11.86
C GLU A 226 3.74 -3.36 10.74
N ALA A 227 4.44 -2.24 10.86
CA ALA A 227 5.30 -1.69 9.81
C ALA A 227 6.38 -2.68 9.32
N VAL A 228 6.93 -3.51 10.22
CA VAL A 228 7.86 -4.62 9.90
C VAL A 228 7.35 -5.56 8.80
N ASN A 229 6.03 -5.68 8.65
CA ASN A 229 5.37 -6.58 7.69
C ASN A 229 5.01 -5.91 6.36
N TRP A 230 5.26 -4.61 6.20
CA TRP A 230 4.97 -3.91 4.95
C TRP A 230 6.07 -4.16 3.92
N GLY A 231 5.66 -4.25 2.65
CA GLY A 231 6.55 -4.45 1.52
C GLY A 231 7.14 -5.86 1.42
N HIS A 232 7.98 -6.07 0.40
CA HIS A 232 8.52 -7.39 0.05
C HIS A 232 10.00 -7.33 -0.32
N GLY A 233 10.72 -8.42 -0.09
CA GLY A 233 12.11 -8.55 -0.51
C GLY A 233 12.98 -7.41 0.02
N VAL A 234 13.74 -6.75 -0.86
CA VAL A 234 14.54 -5.56 -0.51
C VAL A 234 13.70 -4.32 -0.18
N HIS A 235 12.41 -4.32 -0.48
CA HIS A 235 11.50 -3.23 -0.17
C HIS A 235 10.59 -3.53 1.03
N ASN A 236 10.77 -4.68 1.70
CA ASN A 236 10.21 -4.86 3.03
C ASN A 236 10.84 -3.84 3.98
N LEU A 237 10.07 -3.23 4.87
CA LEU A 237 10.53 -2.07 5.66
C LEU A 237 11.74 -2.39 6.55
N SER A 238 11.78 -3.54 7.22
CA SER A 238 12.95 -3.94 8.01
C SER A 238 14.17 -4.15 7.12
N ASN A 239 14.00 -4.84 5.98
CA ASN A 239 15.09 -5.03 5.03
C ASN A 239 15.55 -3.70 4.42
N TYR A 240 14.64 -2.77 4.12
CA TYR A 240 14.92 -1.45 3.56
C TYR A 240 15.70 -0.59 4.53
N LEU A 241 15.32 -0.64 5.81
CA LEU A 241 15.95 0.13 6.86
C LEU A 241 17.40 -0.32 7.10
N HIS A 242 17.67 -1.63 7.03
CA HIS A 242 18.98 -2.22 7.33
C HIS A 242 19.88 -2.51 6.11
N GLN A 243 19.55 -1.94 4.95
CA GLN A 243 20.41 -1.94 3.75
C GLN A 243 21.61 -1.01 3.85
#